data_AF-A0A3C8C7J6-F1
#
_entry.id   AF-A0A3C8C7J6-F1
#
_cell.length_a   1.000
_cell.length_b   1.000
_cell.length_c   1.000
_cell.angle_alpha   90.00
_cell.angle_beta   90.00
_cell.angle_gamma   90.00
#
_symmetry.space_group_name_H-M   'P 1'
#
loop_
_entity.id
_entity.type
_entity.pdbx_description
1 polymer ?
#
loop_
_entity_poly.entity_id
_entity_poly.type
_entity_poly.pdbx_seq_one_letter_code
_entity_poly.pdbx_strand_id
1 'polypeptide(L)'
;MKLNKELQVKLGIFQKDKRAYFSFLVLAFLFIATLPAELICNVRPIMIIVEGKPFFPILINYNEKDFGGSLPSEPDYKSARFLRLLKGLPEPSSTVSLVDDKNSFGLQLDDFEDEDEEPGFSIELGDFENSPIVPPAETTSVKPLAPRDAWVLWPPIRYDYKYIPTESNTGNVVLAAPYRTLAPNGKDFIDSSWKDGHYLGTDDRGRDVLARLIYGFRISLIFGASLAITGTLIGCL
;
A
#
# COMPACT_ATOMS: atom_id res chain seq x y z
N MET A 1 9.56 36.01 -28.58
CA MET A 1 8.73 36.72 -27.58
C MET A 1 9.67 37.56 -26.71
N LYS A 2 9.67 38.90 -26.83
CA LYS A 2 10.55 39.75 -26.01
C LYS A 2 9.93 39.89 -24.62
N LEU A 3 10.66 39.54 -23.55
CA LEU A 3 10.20 39.77 -22.18
C LEU A 3 9.99 41.27 -21.94
N ASN A 4 8.94 41.62 -21.18
CA ASN A 4 8.71 42.98 -20.72
C ASN A 4 9.93 43.48 -19.91
N LYS A 5 10.39 44.70 -20.16
CA LYS A 5 11.56 45.31 -19.48
C LYS A 5 11.43 45.27 -17.96
N GLU A 6 10.21 45.45 -17.45
CA GLU A 6 9.93 45.41 -16.02
C GLU A 6 10.20 44.01 -15.41
N LEU A 7 9.80 42.93 -16.10
CA LEU A 7 10.07 41.57 -15.65
C LEU A 7 11.57 41.26 -15.63
N GLN A 8 12.33 41.77 -16.60
CA GLN A 8 13.78 41.59 -16.64
C GLN A 8 14.46 42.26 -15.43
N VAL A 9 14.02 43.46 -15.06
CA VAL A 9 14.55 44.16 -13.88
C VAL A 9 14.21 43.41 -12.59
N LYS A 10 12.95 42.99 -12.41
CA LYS A 10 12.51 42.23 -11.23
C LYS A 10 13.25 40.89 -11.10
N LEU A 11 13.40 40.17 -12.21
CA LEU A 11 14.13 38.90 -12.23
C LEU A 11 15.62 39.10 -11.93
N GLY A 12 16.24 40.18 -12.41
CA GLY A 12 17.62 40.54 -12.09
C GLY A 12 17.83 40.84 -10.60
N ILE A 13 16.89 41.52 -9.95
CA ILE A 13 16.93 41.76 -8.50
C ILE A 13 16.83 40.43 -7.75
N PHE A 14 15.91 39.56 -8.16
CA PHE A 14 15.71 38.24 -7.55
C PHE A 14 16.97 37.35 -7.66
N GLN A 15 17.61 37.30 -8.83
CA GLN A 15 18.84 36.53 -9.03
C GLN A 15 20.04 37.07 -8.24
N LYS A 16 20.04 38.39 -7.95
CA LYS A 16 21.10 39.00 -7.15
C LYS A 16 21.03 38.58 -5.69
N ASP A 17 19.84 38.29 -5.17
CA ASP A 17 19.68 37.68 -3.85
C ASP A 17 19.97 36.18 -3.91
N LYS A 18 21.20 35.81 -3.54
CA LYS A 18 21.68 34.42 -3.56
C LYS A 18 20.84 33.49 -2.67
N ARG A 19 20.28 33.99 -1.56
CA ARG A 19 19.50 33.16 -0.63
C ARG A 19 18.12 32.87 -1.22
N ALA A 20 17.45 33.90 -1.73
CA ALA A 20 16.15 33.75 -2.38
C ALA A 20 16.25 32.84 -3.62
N TYR A 21 17.28 33.05 -4.44
CA TYR A 21 17.52 32.23 -5.63
C TYR A 21 17.79 30.76 -5.29
N PHE A 22 18.63 30.49 -4.29
CA PHE A 22 18.92 29.11 -3.89
C PHE A 22 17.70 28.40 -3.30
N SER A 23 16.94 29.05 -2.42
CA SER A 23 15.70 28.49 -1.87
C SER A 23 14.69 28.17 -2.97
N PHE A 24 14.54 29.06 -3.96
CA PHE A 24 13.70 28.81 -5.13
C PHE A 24 14.19 27.62 -5.95
N LEU A 25 15.51 27.49 -6.16
CA LEU A 25 16.08 26.37 -6.91
C LEU A 25 15.85 25.03 -6.19
N VAL A 26 16.07 24.98 -4.87
CA VAL A 26 15.80 23.78 -4.06
C VAL A 26 14.31 23.43 -4.10
N LEU A 27 13.43 24.40 -3.89
CA LEU A 27 11.99 24.19 -3.93
C LEU A 27 11.51 23.72 -5.32
N ALA A 28 11.99 24.35 -6.39
CA ALA A 28 11.66 24.00 -7.76
C ALA A 28 12.18 22.59 -8.11
N PHE A 29 13.39 22.25 -7.69
CA PHE A 29 13.95 20.91 -7.85
C PHE A 29 13.09 19.86 -7.14
N LEU A 30 12.75 20.09 -5.86
CA LEU A 30 11.87 19.19 -5.11
C LEU A 30 10.51 19.05 -5.80
N PHE A 31 9.91 20.17 -6.24
CA PHE A 31 8.63 20.16 -6.94
C PHE A 31 8.68 19.31 -8.21
N ILE A 32 9.66 19.57 -9.08
CA ILE A 32 9.85 18.82 -10.34
C ILE A 32 10.09 17.34 -10.05
N ALA A 33 10.90 17.01 -9.03
CA ALA A 33 11.14 15.64 -8.62
C ALA A 33 9.86 14.94 -8.11
N THR A 34 8.93 15.67 -7.51
CA THR A 34 7.65 15.12 -7.04
C THR A 34 6.55 15.03 -8.10
N LEU A 35 6.68 15.68 -9.26
CA LEU A 35 5.68 15.56 -10.34
C LEU A 35 5.46 14.09 -10.76
N PRO A 36 6.51 13.29 -11.07
CA PRO A 36 6.38 11.87 -11.33
C PRO A 36 6.30 11.03 -10.03
N ALA A 37 5.65 11.52 -8.97
CA ALA A 37 5.52 10.78 -7.70
C ALA A 37 4.93 9.37 -7.89
N GLU A 38 4.04 9.18 -8.87
CA GLU A 38 3.47 7.86 -9.19
C GLU A 38 4.47 6.87 -9.77
N LEU A 39 5.60 7.33 -10.34
CA LEU A 39 6.71 6.47 -10.74
C LEU A 39 7.71 6.23 -9.61
N ILE A 40 7.80 7.13 -8.63
CA ILE A 40 8.77 7.06 -7.54
C ILE A 40 8.21 6.28 -6.35
N CYS A 41 6.97 6.56 -5.98
CA CYS A 41 6.24 6.04 -4.82
C CYS A 41 5.01 5.27 -5.31
N ASN A 42 5.17 3.96 -5.52
CA ASN A 42 4.06 3.14 -5.96
C ASN A 42 4.16 1.71 -5.44
N VAL A 43 3.00 1.10 -5.18
CA VAL A 43 2.89 -0.33 -4.89
C VAL A 43 2.92 -1.14 -6.16
N ARG A 44 2.55 -0.55 -7.29
CA ARG A 44 2.61 -1.21 -8.59
C ARG A 44 4.05 -1.20 -9.09
N PRO A 45 4.61 -2.36 -9.49
CA PRO A 45 5.91 -2.38 -10.14
C PRO A 45 5.83 -1.67 -11.49
N ILE A 46 6.95 -1.09 -11.90
CA ILE A 46 7.08 -0.38 -13.17
C ILE A 46 6.93 -1.38 -14.33
N MET A 47 7.55 -2.56 -14.19
CA MET A 47 7.52 -3.60 -15.21
C MET A 47 7.55 -4.98 -14.54
N ILE A 48 6.80 -5.92 -15.08
CA ILE A 48 6.87 -7.35 -14.77
C ILE A 48 7.04 -8.10 -16.08
N ILE A 49 7.98 -9.04 -16.15
CA ILE A 49 8.10 -9.97 -17.28
C ILE A 49 7.76 -11.36 -16.73
N VAL A 50 6.74 -12.02 -17.28
CA VAL A 50 6.38 -13.39 -16.91
C VAL A 50 6.41 -14.25 -18.16
N GLU A 51 7.26 -15.28 -18.20
CA GLU A 51 7.41 -16.19 -19.35
C GLU A 51 7.64 -15.46 -20.69
N GLY A 52 8.44 -14.38 -20.65
CA GLY A 52 8.73 -13.57 -21.83
C GLY A 52 7.65 -12.55 -22.23
N LYS A 53 6.52 -12.49 -21.52
CA LYS A 53 5.48 -11.46 -21.74
C LYS A 53 5.71 -10.26 -20.82
N PRO A 54 5.92 -9.04 -21.36
CA PRO A 54 6.06 -7.84 -20.56
C PRO A 54 4.70 -7.26 -20.16
N PHE A 55 4.59 -6.86 -18.89
CA PHE A 55 3.44 -6.21 -18.28
C PHE A 55 3.88 -4.89 -17.63
N PHE A 56 3.05 -3.86 -17.72
CA PHE A 56 3.32 -2.54 -17.14
C PHE A 56 2.20 -2.11 -16.15
N PRO A 57 2.16 -2.70 -14.94
CA PRO A 57 1.07 -2.46 -13.97
C PRO A 57 0.86 -0.99 -13.60
N ILE A 58 1.90 -0.18 -13.67
CA ILE A 58 1.82 1.26 -13.38
C ILE A 58 0.89 2.02 -14.34
N LEU A 59 0.78 1.57 -15.60
CA LEU A 59 -0.03 2.22 -16.63
C LEU A 59 -1.39 1.53 -16.84
N ILE A 60 -1.43 0.20 -16.64
CA ILE A 60 -2.57 -0.64 -16.98
C ILE A 60 -2.90 -1.53 -15.79
N ASN A 61 -4.18 -1.62 -15.44
CA ASN A 61 -4.66 -2.53 -14.41
C ASN A 61 -4.72 -3.95 -14.97
N TYR A 62 -4.00 -4.87 -14.34
CA TYR A 62 -4.02 -6.29 -14.68
C TYR A 62 -4.70 -7.09 -13.56
N ASN A 63 -5.37 -8.18 -13.93
CA ASN A 63 -5.92 -9.13 -12.97
C ASN A 63 -4.89 -10.19 -12.61
N GLU A 64 -5.05 -10.82 -11.45
CA GLU A 64 -4.18 -11.93 -11.03
C GLU A 64 -4.20 -13.09 -12.05
N LYS A 65 -5.35 -13.32 -12.70
CA LYS A 65 -5.50 -14.28 -13.81
C LYS A 65 -4.55 -14.04 -14.99
N ASP A 66 -4.21 -12.78 -15.29
CA ASP A 66 -3.31 -12.46 -16.40
C ASP A 66 -1.88 -12.95 -16.13
N PHE A 67 -1.53 -13.08 -14.85
CA PHE A 67 -0.27 -13.66 -14.38
C PHE A 67 -0.37 -15.17 -14.15
N GLY A 68 -1.52 -15.80 -14.41
CA GLY A 68 -1.78 -17.24 -14.20
C GLY A 68 -2.34 -17.59 -12.82
N GLY A 69 -2.88 -16.61 -12.09
CA GLY A 69 -3.62 -16.84 -10.85
C GLY A 69 -5.07 -17.20 -11.07
N SER A 70 -5.82 -17.29 -9.96
CA SER A 70 -7.23 -17.66 -9.96
C SER A 70 -8.17 -16.47 -9.79
N LEU A 71 -7.70 -15.36 -9.21
CA LEU A 71 -8.57 -14.24 -8.85
C LEU A 71 -8.86 -13.26 -10.00
N PRO A 72 -10.13 -12.89 -10.24
CA PRO A 72 -10.52 -11.84 -11.19
C PRO A 72 -10.41 -10.43 -10.56
N SER A 73 -9.36 -10.17 -9.79
CA SER A 73 -9.11 -8.89 -9.14
C SER A 73 -7.66 -8.47 -9.37
N GLU A 74 -7.37 -7.19 -9.13
CA GLU A 74 -6.00 -6.70 -9.12
C GLU A 74 -5.21 -7.42 -8.01
N PRO A 75 -4.02 -7.98 -8.32
CA PRO A 75 -3.21 -8.66 -7.33
C PRO A 75 -2.58 -7.65 -6.37
N ASP A 76 -2.41 -8.05 -5.11
CA ASP A 76 -1.48 -7.35 -4.22
C ASP A 76 -0.05 -7.73 -4.62
N TYR A 77 0.58 -6.86 -5.43
CA TYR A 77 1.91 -7.08 -5.98
C TYR A 77 3.00 -7.34 -4.94
N LYS A 78 2.79 -6.93 -3.68
CA LYS A 78 3.77 -7.10 -2.59
C LYS A 78 3.50 -8.30 -1.70
N SER A 79 2.31 -8.87 -1.75
CA SER A 79 1.95 -10.05 -0.94
C SER A 79 2.89 -11.22 -1.22
N ALA A 80 3.24 -12.00 -0.18
CA ALA A 80 3.99 -13.24 -0.38
C ALA A 80 3.28 -14.19 -1.35
N ARG A 81 1.95 -14.14 -1.37
CA ARG A 81 1.08 -14.89 -2.29
C ARG A 81 1.41 -14.58 -3.76
N PHE A 82 1.34 -13.32 -4.16
CA PHE A 82 1.63 -12.94 -5.55
C PHE A 82 3.09 -13.21 -5.93
N LEU A 83 4.03 -12.98 -5.02
CA LEU A 83 5.45 -13.29 -5.26
C LEU A 83 5.71 -14.79 -5.43
N ARG A 84 4.95 -15.65 -4.76
CA ARG A 84 4.99 -17.12 -4.95
C ARG A 84 4.41 -17.52 -6.29
N LEU A 85 3.28 -16.91 -6.68
CA LEU A 85 2.66 -17.12 -7.98
C LEU A 85 3.61 -16.78 -9.13
N LEU A 86 4.34 -15.66 -9.03
CA LEU A 86 5.37 -15.29 -10.01
C LEU A 86 6.51 -16.33 -10.08
N LYS A 87 6.85 -16.96 -8.96
CA LYS A 87 7.86 -18.04 -8.91
C LYS A 87 7.33 -19.40 -9.38
N GLY A 88 6.04 -19.52 -9.68
CA GLY A 88 5.39 -20.79 -10.01
C GLY A 88 5.22 -21.72 -8.81
N LEU A 89 5.25 -21.19 -7.59
CA LEU A 89 5.01 -22.00 -6.38
C LEU A 89 3.51 -22.18 -6.16
N PRO A 90 3.06 -23.35 -5.66
CA PRO A 90 1.67 -23.55 -5.32
C PRO A 90 1.23 -22.55 -4.25
N GLU A 91 -0.04 -22.12 -4.35
CA GLU A 91 -0.69 -21.32 -3.34
C GLU A 91 -0.51 -21.99 -1.97
N PRO A 92 -0.14 -21.26 -0.91
CA PRO A 92 -0.26 -21.82 0.42
C PRO A 92 -1.73 -22.19 0.58
N SER A 93 -2.02 -23.48 0.68
CA SER A 93 -3.30 -23.92 1.18
C SER A 93 -3.51 -23.14 2.47
N SER A 94 -4.57 -22.33 2.52
CA SER A 94 -5.15 -21.89 3.78
C SER A 94 -5.68 -23.14 4.47
N THR A 95 -4.77 -24.03 4.89
CA THR A 95 -5.00 -24.90 6.02
C THR A 95 -5.17 -23.91 7.15
N VAL A 96 -6.42 -23.53 7.39
CA VAL A 96 -6.90 -23.40 8.76
C VAL A 96 -6.41 -24.67 9.42
N SER A 97 -5.22 -24.58 10.02
CA SER A 97 -4.77 -25.58 10.96
C SER A 97 -5.74 -25.37 12.07
N LEU A 98 -6.83 -26.14 12.05
CA LEU A 98 -7.68 -26.32 13.20
C LEU A 98 -6.75 -26.89 14.25
N VAL A 99 -6.11 -26.01 15.01
CA VAL A 99 -5.59 -26.35 16.30
C VAL A 99 -6.85 -26.75 17.05
N ASP A 100 -6.85 -28.04 17.37
CA ASP A 100 -7.89 -28.82 18.03
C ASP A 100 -8.03 -28.34 19.49
N ASP A 101 -8.31 -27.05 19.69
CA ASP A 101 -8.67 -26.50 20.99
C ASP A 101 -10.20 -26.46 21.06
N LYS A 102 -10.73 -27.48 21.74
CA LYS A 102 -12.12 -27.61 22.19
C LYS A 102 -12.54 -26.48 23.14
N ASN A 103 -12.45 -25.23 22.72
CA ASN A 103 -13.07 -24.12 23.43
C ASN A 103 -14.05 -23.41 22.48
N SER A 104 -15.28 -23.88 22.57
CA SER A 104 -16.48 -23.13 22.20
C SER A 104 -16.31 -21.64 22.55
N PHE A 105 -16.46 -20.77 21.55
CA PHE A 105 -16.46 -19.33 21.75
C PHE A 105 -17.84 -18.93 22.28
N GLY A 106 -18.05 -19.08 23.59
CA GLY A 106 -19.24 -18.58 24.27
C GLY A 106 -19.13 -17.07 24.46
N LEU A 107 -19.96 -16.30 23.76
CA LEU A 107 -20.23 -14.92 24.16
C LEU A 107 -21.11 -14.96 25.40
N GLN A 108 -20.51 -14.78 26.57
CA GLN A 108 -21.22 -14.72 27.84
C GLN A 108 -21.88 -13.34 27.97
N LEU A 109 -23.11 -13.22 27.46
CA LEU A 109 -24.01 -12.12 27.74
C LEU A 109 -24.75 -12.43 29.04
N ASP A 110 -24.06 -12.35 30.17
CA ASP A 110 -24.61 -12.75 31.48
C ASP A 110 -24.83 -11.55 32.42
N ASP A 111 -24.99 -10.33 31.87
CA ASP A 111 -25.12 -9.09 32.65
C ASP A 111 -26.30 -8.21 32.20
N PHE A 112 -27.33 -8.83 31.61
CA PHE A 112 -28.64 -8.20 31.43
C PHE A 112 -29.65 -8.98 32.27
N GLU A 113 -29.63 -8.76 33.58
CA GLU A 113 -30.79 -9.04 34.42
C GLU A 113 -31.89 -8.04 34.07
N ASP A 114 -32.86 -8.49 33.28
CA ASP A 114 -34.25 -8.08 33.44
C ASP A 114 -35.12 -9.29 33.06
N GLU A 115 -35.95 -9.68 34.02
CA GLU A 115 -36.98 -10.70 33.90
C GLU A 115 -37.89 -10.36 32.72
N ASP A 116 -37.90 -11.17 31.67
CA ASP A 116 -39.09 -11.65 30.97
C ASP A 116 -38.68 -12.59 29.82
N GLU A 117 -39.41 -13.69 29.69
CA GLU A 117 -39.15 -14.83 28.80
C GLU A 117 -38.96 -14.43 27.32
N GLU A 118 -37.77 -14.66 26.75
CA GLU A 118 -37.56 -14.80 25.30
C GLU A 118 -36.59 -15.98 25.04
N PRO A 119 -36.83 -16.82 24.02
CA PRO A 119 -36.02 -18.01 23.77
C PRO A 119 -34.62 -17.62 23.30
N GLY A 120 -33.61 -18.00 24.09
CA GLY A 120 -32.20 -17.82 23.75
C GLY A 120 -31.85 -18.49 22.42
N PHE A 121 -31.30 -17.71 21.49
CA PHE A 121 -30.78 -18.23 20.23
C PHE A 121 -29.39 -18.85 20.49
N SER A 122 -29.35 -20.18 20.68
CA SER A 122 -28.11 -20.94 20.67
C SER A 122 -27.88 -21.52 19.28
N ILE A 123 -26.72 -21.26 18.68
CA ILE A 123 -26.29 -21.93 17.46
C ILE A 123 -25.51 -23.17 17.91
N GLU A 124 -26.19 -24.32 18.02
CA GLU A 124 -25.52 -25.60 18.17
C GLU A 124 -24.96 -26.04 16.82
N LEU A 125 -23.67 -26.40 16.78
CA LEU A 125 -23.00 -26.93 15.58
C LEU A 125 -23.56 -28.28 15.10
N GLY A 126 -24.54 -28.87 15.81
CA GLY A 126 -25.29 -30.06 15.39
C GLY A 126 -26.37 -29.77 14.33
N ASP A 127 -26.88 -28.54 14.25
CA ASP A 127 -27.96 -28.18 13.30
C ASP A 127 -27.48 -28.06 11.85
N PHE A 128 -26.17 -28.14 11.62
CA PHE A 128 -25.57 -28.11 10.28
C PHE A 128 -25.45 -29.50 9.62
N GLU A 129 -25.74 -30.60 10.32
CA GLU A 129 -25.62 -31.96 9.75
C GLU A 129 -26.70 -32.31 8.72
N ASN A 130 -27.73 -31.47 8.54
CA ASN A 130 -28.85 -31.77 7.64
C ASN A 130 -29.07 -30.76 6.51
N SER A 131 -28.03 -30.02 6.11
CA SER A 131 -28.03 -29.46 4.75
C SER A 131 -27.66 -30.57 3.75
N PRO A 132 -28.39 -30.73 2.62
CA PRO A 132 -28.00 -31.68 1.61
C PRO A 132 -26.56 -31.39 1.22
N ILE A 133 -25.74 -32.43 1.24
CA ILE A 133 -24.35 -32.46 0.80
C ILE A 133 -24.23 -31.58 -0.44
N VAL A 134 -23.76 -30.35 -0.23
CA VAL A 134 -23.20 -29.55 -1.31
C VAL A 134 -22.13 -30.48 -1.88
N PRO A 135 -22.16 -30.81 -3.19
CA PRO A 135 -21.16 -31.70 -3.77
C PRO A 135 -19.80 -31.19 -3.31
N PRO A 136 -18.90 -32.07 -2.83
CA PRO A 136 -17.64 -31.66 -2.23
C PRO A 136 -17.03 -30.64 -3.16
N ALA A 137 -16.91 -29.39 -2.67
CA ALA A 137 -16.40 -28.27 -3.44
C ALA A 137 -15.22 -28.81 -4.23
N GLU A 138 -15.31 -28.73 -5.56
CA GLU A 138 -14.26 -29.23 -6.44
C GLU A 138 -12.95 -28.81 -5.82
N THR A 139 -12.21 -29.80 -5.33
CA THR A 139 -10.85 -29.63 -4.87
C THR A 139 -10.18 -29.09 -6.11
N THR A 140 -10.07 -27.77 -6.17
CA THR A 140 -9.52 -27.09 -7.33
C THR A 140 -8.08 -27.52 -7.27
N SER A 141 -7.80 -28.59 -8.04
CA SER A 141 -6.53 -29.26 -8.11
C SER A 141 -5.49 -28.17 -8.14
N VAL A 142 -4.63 -28.16 -7.11
CA VAL A 142 -3.48 -27.26 -7.05
C VAL A 142 -2.63 -27.68 -8.23
N LYS A 143 -2.92 -27.11 -9.40
CA LYS A 143 -2.17 -27.36 -10.61
C LYS A 143 -0.75 -26.93 -10.26
N PRO A 144 0.23 -27.84 -10.22
CA PRO A 144 1.60 -27.47 -9.97
C PRO A 144 1.96 -26.48 -11.07
N LEU A 145 2.11 -25.21 -10.71
CA LEU A 145 2.60 -24.24 -11.68
C LEU A 145 4.05 -24.64 -11.97
N ALA A 146 4.41 -24.69 -13.26
CA ALA A 146 5.80 -24.86 -13.63
C ALA A 146 6.60 -23.65 -13.10
N PRO A 147 7.88 -23.81 -12.71
CA PRO A 147 8.72 -22.68 -12.35
C PRO A 147 8.73 -21.66 -13.50
N ARG A 148 8.26 -20.44 -13.22
CA ARG A 148 8.14 -19.38 -14.23
C ARG A 148 9.33 -18.45 -14.09
N ASP A 149 9.94 -18.10 -15.22
CA ASP A 149 10.93 -17.04 -15.24
C ASP A 149 10.19 -15.69 -15.13
N ALA A 150 10.31 -15.08 -13.95
CA ALA A 150 9.63 -13.84 -13.62
C ALA A 150 10.64 -12.78 -13.17
N TRP A 151 10.65 -11.65 -13.86
CA TRP A 151 11.47 -10.49 -13.52
C TRP A 151 10.57 -9.30 -13.17
N VAL A 152 10.91 -8.57 -12.11
CA VAL A 152 10.11 -7.44 -11.63
C VAL A 152 11.01 -6.23 -11.40
N LEU A 153 10.64 -5.10 -12.02
CA LEU A 153 11.24 -3.80 -11.80
C LEU A 153 10.36 -2.97 -10.87
N TRP A 154 10.87 -2.70 -9.67
CA TRP A 154 10.17 -1.91 -8.66
C TRP A 154 10.55 -0.43 -8.74
N PRO A 155 9.62 0.48 -8.40
CA PRO A 155 9.97 1.86 -8.12
C PRO A 155 10.88 1.96 -6.87
N PRO A 156 11.62 3.07 -6.71
CA PRO A 156 12.51 3.29 -5.56
C PRO A 156 11.79 3.17 -4.20
N ILE A 157 10.58 3.71 -4.11
CA ILE A 157 9.72 3.64 -2.93
C ILE A 157 8.53 2.74 -3.29
N ARG A 158 8.49 1.54 -2.70
CA ARG A 158 7.50 0.49 -3.01
C ARG A 158 6.20 0.67 -2.23
N TYR A 159 5.79 1.91 -2.03
CA TYR A 159 4.63 2.28 -1.22
C TYR A 159 3.91 3.46 -1.83
N ASP A 160 2.59 3.42 -1.73
CA ASP A 160 1.69 4.50 -2.13
C ASP A 160 1.05 5.14 -0.89
N TYR A 161 0.47 6.34 -1.03
CA TYR A 161 -0.11 7.11 0.08
C TYR A 161 -1.34 6.44 0.72
N LYS A 162 -1.98 5.51 0.01
CA LYS A 162 -3.20 4.80 0.45
C LYS A 162 -2.94 3.37 0.92
N TYR A 163 -1.89 2.73 0.43
CA TYR A 163 -1.65 1.30 0.65
C TYR A 163 -1.33 0.98 2.11
N ILE A 164 -1.88 -0.13 2.58
CA ILE A 164 -1.64 -0.70 3.90
C ILE A 164 -1.02 -2.08 3.66
N PRO A 165 0.20 -2.36 4.16
CA PRO A 165 0.81 -3.66 3.98
C PRO A 165 0.03 -4.72 4.78
N THR A 166 -0.22 -5.85 4.11
CA THR A 166 -0.84 -7.04 4.70
C THR A 166 0.17 -7.87 5.50
N GLU A 167 1.45 -7.79 5.13
CA GLU A 167 2.54 -8.56 5.72
C GLU A 167 3.72 -7.62 6.04
N SER A 168 4.42 -7.90 7.14
CA SER A 168 5.63 -7.17 7.57
C SER A 168 6.66 -8.16 8.09
N ASN A 169 7.93 -7.97 7.73
CA ASN A 169 9.04 -8.75 8.29
C ASN A 169 9.34 -8.36 9.74
N THR A 170 9.01 -7.13 10.12
CA THR A 170 9.19 -6.58 11.47
C THR A 170 8.04 -7.00 12.40
N GLY A 171 6.99 -7.63 11.87
CA GLY A 171 5.83 -8.13 12.61
C GLY A 171 4.77 -7.07 12.92
N ASN A 172 5.16 -5.81 13.13
CA ASN A 172 4.21 -4.70 13.30
C ASN A 172 4.25 -3.75 12.11
N VAL A 173 3.11 -3.65 11.44
CA VAL A 173 2.87 -2.72 10.33
C VAL A 173 2.53 -1.31 10.82
N VAL A 174 1.89 -1.19 12.00
CA VAL A 174 1.33 0.06 12.51
C VAL A 174 2.32 0.72 13.48
N LEU A 175 2.51 2.04 13.37
CA LEU A 175 3.44 2.79 14.22
C LEU A 175 4.88 2.24 14.20
N ALA A 176 5.32 1.73 13.05
CA ALA A 176 6.67 1.23 12.89
C ALA A 176 7.65 2.41 12.85
N ALA A 177 8.61 2.42 13.76
CA ALA A 177 9.60 3.49 13.86
C ALA A 177 10.78 3.27 12.88
N PRO A 178 11.40 4.34 12.36
CA PRO A 178 12.57 4.22 11.49
C PRO A 178 13.83 3.73 12.22
N TYR A 179 13.79 3.66 13.55
CA TYR A 179 14.84 3.13 14.41
C TYR A 179 14.34 1.90 15.15
N ARG A 180 15.26 1.09 15.70
CA ARG A 180 14.91 -0.10 16.48
C ARG A 180 14.24 0.31 17.79
N THR A 181 13.13 -0.34 18.13
CA THR A 181 12.40 -0.08 19.37
C THR A 181 12.38 -1.33 20.25
N LEU A 182 12.19 -1.13 21.55
CA LEU A 182 11.94 -2.24 22.48
C LEU A 182 10.52 -2.73 22.26
N ALA A 183 10.35 -4.05 22.15
CA ALA A 183 9.04 -4.66 22.10
C ALA A 183 8.29 -4.39 23.42
N PRO A 184 6.94 -4.35 23.42
CA PRO A 184 6.14 -4.17 24.63
C PRO A 184 6.43 -5.19 25.74
N ASN A 185 6.99 -6.34 25.38
CA ASN A 185 7.41 -7.39 26.30
C ASN A 185 8.71 -7.06 27.07
N GLY A 186 9.40 -5.96 26.74
CA GLY A 186 10.60 -5.47 27.41
C GLY A 186 11.86 -6.32 27.25
N LYS A 187 11.80 -7.40 26.47
CA LYS A 187 12.90 -8.36 26.30
C LYS A 187 13.37 -8.47 24.85
N ASP A 188 12.45 -8.29 23.90
CA ASP A 188 12.76 -8.37 22.48
C ASP A 188 12.91 -6.96 21.87
N PHE A 189 13.56 -6.91 20.72
CA PHE A 189 13.67 -5.70 19.91
C PHE A 189 12.84 -5.85 18.64
N ILE A 190 12.08 -4.81 18.34
CA ILE A 190 11.42 -4.62 17.05
C ILE A 190 12.46 -3.96 16.14
N ASP A 191 12.73 -4.58 15.00
CA ASP A 191 13.65 -4.02 14.01
C ASP A 191 13.14 -2.67 13.45
N SER A 192 14.04 -1.94 12.78
CA SER A 192 13.67 -0.69 12.12
C SER A 192 12.70 -0.94 10.97
N SER A 193 11.72 -0.05 10.80
CA SER A 193 10.75 -0.02 9.69
C SER A 193 11.39 -0.04 8.29
N TRP A 194 12.66 0.32 8.20
CA TRP A 194 13.48 0.20 6.98
C TRP A 194 13.58 -1.23 6.45
N LYS A 195 13.50 -2.26 7.30
CA LYS A 195 13.51 -3.66 6.84
C LYS A 195 12.32 -3.98 5.92
N ASP A 196 11.20 -3.32 6.16
CA ASP A 196 10.00 -3.43 5.32
C ASP A 196 10.01 -2.43 4.15
N GLY A 197 10.96 -1.51 4.12
CA GLY A 197 11.07 -0.45 3.10
C GLY A 197 10.33 0.83 3.46
N HIS A 198 9.89 0.97 4.71
CA HIS A 198 9.28 2.17 5.26
C HIS A 198 10.34 3.10 5.85
N TYR A 199 10.86 4.02 5.04
CA TYR A 199 12.03 4.83 5.41
C TYR A 199 11.78 5.85 6.54
N LEU A 200 10.58 6.41 6.61
CA LEU A 200 10.21 7.34 7.70
C LEU A 200 9.26 6.70 8.74
N GLY A 201 9.00 5.41 8.61
CA GLY A 201 8.03 4.70 9.43
C GLY A 201 6.61 4.73 8.86
N THR A 202 5.67 4.23 9.67
CA THR A 202 4.25 4.14 9.33
C THR A 202 3.37 4.94 10.28
N ASP A 203 2.17 5.30 9.81
CA ASP A 203 1.17 6.00 10.61
C ASP A 203 0.36 5.06 11.52
N ASP A 204 -0.67 5.61 12.20
CA ASP A 204 -1.61 4.92 13.07
C ASP A 204 -2.44 3.83 12.36
N ARG A 205 -2.45 3.82 11.02
CA ARG A 205 -3.13 2.85 10.17
C ARG A 205 -2.17 1.95 9.40
N GLY A 206 -0.85 2.11 9.59
CA GLY A 206 0.17 1.33 8.88
C GLY A 206 0.51 1.83 7.48
N ARG A 207 0.08 3.04 7.09
CA ARG A 207 0.45 3.65 5.80
C ARG A 207 1.83 4.26 5.88
N ASP A 208 2.54 4.27 4.75
CA ASP A 208 3.90 4.82 4.68
C ASP A 208 3.92 6.35 4.83
N VAL A 209 4.72 6.86 5.77
CA VAL A 209 4.83 8.30 6.06
C VAL A 209 5.57 9.05 4.96
N LEU A 210 6.62 8.45 4.38
CA LEU A 210 7.43 9.10 3.34
C LEU A 210 6.64 9.31 2.06
N ALA A 211 5.93 8.28 1.58
CA ALA A 211 5.06 8.38 0.42
C ALA A 211 4.01 9.47 0.63
N ARG A 212 3.36 9.50 1.80
CA ARG A 212 2.37 10.55 2.14
C ARG A 212 2.97 11.95 2.13
N LEU A 213 4.21 12.12 2.58
CA LEU A 213 4.90 13.41 2.55
C LEU A 213 5.18 13.86 1.10
N ILE A 214 5.65 12.96 0.24
CA ILE A 214 5.92 13.25 -1.18
C ILE A 214 4.62 13.62 -1.92
N TYR A 215 3.57 12.81 -1.75
CA TYR A 215 2.27 13.09 -2.36
C TYR A 215 1.62 14.36 -1.81
N GLY A 216 1.67 14.58 -0.49
CA GLY A 216 1.14 15.78 0.16
C GLY A 216 1.84 17.05 -0.31
N PHE A 217 3.18 17.02 -0.41
CA PHE A 217 3.98 18.12 -0.95
C PHE A 217 3.61 18.45 -2.40
N ARG A 218 3.49 17.42 -3.26
CA ARG A 218 3.06 17.56 -4.66
C ARG A 218 1.72 18.29 -4.76
N ILE A 219 0.70 17.81 -4.03
CA ILE A 219 -0.66 18.38 -4.08
C ILE A 219 -0.67 19.81 -3.53
N SER A 220 0.02 20.08 -2.42
CA SER A 220 0.10 21.41 -1.83
C SER A 220 0.71 22.44 -2.79
N LEU A 221 1.80 22.08 -3.47
CA LEU A 221 2.45 22.97 -4.43
C LEU A 221 1.66 23.17 -5.72
N ILE A 222 1.04 22.11 -6.25
CA ILE A 222 0.15 22.25 -7.42
C ILE A 222 -1.01 23.19 -7.08
N PHE A 223 -1.62 23.01 -5.91
CA PHE A 223 -2.72 23.85 -5.46
C PHE A 223 -2.29 25.31 -5.29
N GLY A 224 -1.19 25.56 -4.58
CA GLY A 224 -0.65 26.92 -4.38
C GLY A 224 -0.26 27.59 -5.70
N ALA A 225 0.40 26.87 -6.60
CA ALA A 225 0.76 27.37 -7.92
C ALA A 225 -0.49 27.68 -8.76
N SER A 226 -1.50 26.81 -8.73
CA SER A 226 -2.76 27.01 -9.43
C SER A 226 -3.51 28.26 -8.95
N LEU A 227 -3.59 28.47 -7.63
CA LEU A 227 -4.19 29.67 -7.04
C LEU A 227 -3.42 30.94 -7.44
N ALA A 228 -2.09 30.91 -7.40
CA ALA A 228 -1.26 32.05 -7.76
C ALA A 228 -1.43 32.43 -9.24
N ILE A 229 -1.43 31.44 -10.14
CA ILE A 229 -1.64 31.66 -11.58
C ILE A 229 -3.04 32.23 -11.83
N THR A 230 -4.07 31.59 -11.29
CA THR A 230 -5.47 32.00 -11.49
C THR A 230 -5.73 33.39 -10.91
N GLY A 231 -5.26 33.67 -9.71
CA GLY A 231 -5.39 34.98 -9.08
C GLY A 231 -4.67 36.09 -9.84
N THR A 232 -3.49 35.79 -10.40
CA THR A 232 -2.76 36.74 -11.26
C THR A 232 -3.50 37.00 -12.56
N LEU A 233 -4.04 35.96 -13.21
CA LEU A 233 -4.81 36.10 -14.45
C LEU A 233 -6.06 36.96 -14.25
N ILE A 234 -6.84 36.68 -13.20
CA ILE A 234 -8.04 37.48 -12.87
C ILE A 234 -7.66 38.90 -12.45
N GLY A 235 -6.59 39.07 -11.67
CA GLY A 235 -6.14 40.40 -11.23
C GLY A 235 -5.51 41.26 -12.34
N CYS A 236 -5.07 40.64 -13.44
CA CYS A 236 -4.54 41.34 -14.61
C CYS A 236 -5.58 41.63 -15.70
N LEU A 237 -6.75 40.96 -15.69
CA LEU A 237 -7.86 41.20 -16.60
C LEU A 237 -8.69 42.40 -16.14
#